data_AF-A0A9X6ZDS5-F1
#
_entry.id   AF-A0A9X6ZDS5-F1
#
_cell.length_a   1.000
_cell.length_b   1.000
_cell.length_c   1.000
_cell.angle_alpha   90.00
_cell.angle_beta   90.00
_cell.angle_gamma   90.00
#
_symmetry.space_group_name_H-M   'P 1'
#
loop_
_entity.id
_entity.type
_entity.pdbx_description
1 polymer ?
#
loop_
_entity_poly.entity_id
_entity_poly.type
_entity_poly.pdbx_seq_one_letter_code
_entity_poly.pdbx_strand_id
1 'polypeptide(L)'
;MRGKSGKLTSEQLHANINERAGIAFPQRSTRSQLKNGGYIVEDVDLYKKMSPNKNRALGFRNTKNDGLVQAHHAIQDEWAKIWAKTSGNNYSSRQAPSILLKSTSGEPHAIISALQRARRRNEGFSTNIIYEFNISYKEMIEAGVDLKVAKKVMREAYRYFDGLGGFK
;
A
#
# COMPACT_ATOMS: atom_id res chain seq x y z
N MET A 1 -24.08 13.65 -4.15
CA MET A 1 -23.74 14.14 -2.79
C MET A 1 -22.24 13.94 -2.57
N ARG A 2 -21.45 15.03 -2.51
CA ARG A 2 -20.01 14.98 -2.25
C ARG A 2 -19.79 14.84 -0.74
N GLY A 3 -19.45 13.64 -0.27
CA GLY A 3 -19.11 13.40 1.13
C GLY A 3 -17.86 14.16 1.51
N LYS A 4 -17.96 15.04 2.51
CA LYS A 4 -16.82 15.68 3.18
C LYS A 4 -15.92 14.57 3.74
N SER A 5 -14.77 14.33 3.13
CA SER A 5 -13.72 13.50 3.70
C SER A 5 -13.09 14.23 4.88
N GLY A 6 -13.79 14.20 6.02
CA GLY A 6 -13.24 14.62 7.30
C GLY A 6 -12.01 13.78 7.65
N LYS A 7 -11.01 14.42 8.27
CA LYS A 7 -9.79 13.79 8.74
C LYS A 7 -10.17 12.76 9.82
N LEU A 8 -10.04 11.47 9.53
CA LEU A 8 -10.31 10.41 10.51
C LEU A 8 -9.32 10.54 11.68
N THR A 9 -9.77 10.30 12.92
CA THR A 9 -8.88 10.10 14.08
C THR A 9 -8.25 8.70 14.04
N SER A 10 -7.27 8.43 14.92
CA SER A 10 -6.65 7.09 15.01
C SER A 10 -7.71 6.05 15.38
N GLU A 11 -8.58 6.40 16.32
CA GLU A 11 -9.69 5.57 16.78
C GLU A 11 -10.70 5.33 15.66
N GLN A 12 -11.01 6.34 14.85
CA GLN A 12 -11.91 6.18 13.71
C GLN A 12 -11.30 5.34 12.59
N LEU A 13 -9.99 5.47 12.34
CA LEU A 13 -9.29 4.62 11.38
C LEU A 13 -9.26 3.16 11.87
N HIS A 14 -8.95 2.95 13.15
CA HIS A 14 -9.00 1.65 13.81
C HIS A 14 -10.41 1.05 13.74
N ALA A 15 -11.44 1.81 14.12
CA ALA A 15 -12.84 1.38 14.07
C ALA A 15 -13.31 1.07 12.65
N ASN A 16 -13.04 1.93 11.66
CA ASN A 16 -13.47 1.71 10.27
C ASN A 16 -12.76 0.51 9.61
N ILE A 17 -11.52 0.20 10.02
CA ILE A 17 -10.80 -0.99 9.54
C ILE A 17 -11.24 -2.24 10.32
N ASN A 18 -11.59 -2.10 11.60
CA ASN A 18 -11.89 -3.17 12.54
C ASN A 18 -13.38 -3.36 12.83
N GLU A 19 -14.29 -2.68 12.12
CA GLU A 19 -15.77 -2.72 12.25
C GLU A 19 -16.39 -4.12 12.06
N ARG A 20 -15.55 -5.17 12.04
CA ARG A 20 -15.96 -6.56 12.07
C ARG A 20 -15.48 -7.41 13.24
N ALA A 21 -14.60 -7.00 14.17
CA ALA A 21 -14.21 -8.00 15.18
C ALA A 21 -13.50 -7.62 16.50
N GLY A 22 -12.99 -6.41 16.76
CA GLY A 22 -12.18 -6.21 17.98
C GLY A 22 -10.95 -7.15 18.08
N ILE A 23 -10.46 -7.63 16.94
CA ILE A 23 -9.34 -8.58 16.83
C ILE A 23 -8.07 -7.80 16.50
N ALA A 24 -7.03 -7.98 17.32
CA ALA A 24 -5.67 -7.66 16.92
C ALA A 24 -5.30 -8.53 15.72
N PHE A 25 -5.11 -7.91 14.56
CA PHE A 25 -4.79 -8.65 13.36
C PHE A 25 -3.31 -9.02 13.34
N PRO A 26 -2.94 -10.31 13.46
CA PRO A 26 -1.55 -10.70 13.41
C PRO A 26 -0.96 -10.35 12.04
N GLN A 27 0.33 -10.01 12.05
CA GLN A 27 1.09 -9.86 10.81
C GLN A 27 0.94 -11.08 9.93
N ARG A 28 0.82 -10.86 8.62
CA ARG A 28 0.92 -11.97 7.67
C ARG A 28 2.29 -12.62 7.84
N SER A 29 2.32 -13.94 8.01
CA SER A 29 3.57 -14.68 8.21
C SER A 29 4.59 -14.31 7.14
N THR A 30 5.78 -13.90 7.58
CA THR A 30 6.91 -13.59 6.70
C THR A 30 7.40 -14.82 5.92
N ARG A 31 7.01 -16.03 6.36
CA ARG A 31 7.27 -17.35 5.77
C ARG A 31 6.13 -17.89 4.91
N SER A 32 5.06 -17.10 4.69
CA SER A 32 3.99 -17.54 3.80
C SER A 32 4.55 -17.88 2.41
N GLN A 33 4.07 -18.96 1.82
CA GLN A 33 4.57 -19.47 0.54
C GLN A 33 4.38 -18.43 -0.58
N LEU A 34 5.16 -18.55 -1.65
CA LEU A 34 4.90 -17.80 -2.88
C LEU A 34 3.58 -18.27 -3.49
N LYS A 35 2.87 -17.37 -4.17
CA LYS A 35 1.63 -17.70 -4.87
C LYS A 35 1.90 -18.74 -5.94
N ASN A 36 1.15 -19.85 -5.92
CA ASN A 36 1.23 -20.84 -6.99
C ASN A 36 0.74 -20.24 -8.32
N GLY A 37 1.44 -20.52 -9.42
CA GLY A 37 1.20 -19.88 -10.72
C GLY A 37 1.75 -18.45 -10.87
N GLY A 38 2.30 -17.87 -9.81
CA GLY A 38 2.90 -16.53 -9.81
C GLY A 38 1.92 -15.38 -9.59
N TYR A 39 2.47 -14.20 -9.32
CA TYR A 39 1.68 -12.98 -9.10
C TYR A 39 1.17 -12.35 -10.40
N ILE A 40 -0.06 -11.85 -10.36
CA ILE A 40 -0.75 -11.10 -11.41
C ILE A 40 -1.12 -9.70 -10.93
N VAL A 41 -1.57 -8.82 -11.84
CA VAL A 41 -2.05 -7.47 -11.48
C VAL A 41 -3.16 -7.56 -10.42
N GLU A 42 -3.18 -6.59 -9.52
CA GLU A 42 -4.05 -6.49 -8.34
C GLU A 42 -3.83 -7.54 -7.24
N ASP A 43 -2.84 -8.42 -7.38
CA ASP A 43 -2.38 -9.21 -6.24
C ASP A 43 -1.82 -8.31 -5.13
N VAL A 44 -2.08 -8.73 -3.90
CA VAL A 44 -1.67 -8.05 -2.66
C VAL A 44 -0.87 -9.02 -1.79
N ASP A 45 0.38 -8.68 -1.56
CA ASP A 45 1.32 -9.44 -0.72
C ASP A 45 2.50 -8.53 -0.30
N LEU A 46 3.50 -9.10 0.36
CA LEU A 46 4.73 -8.42 0.75
C LEU A 46 5.54 -8.00 -0.49
N TYR A 47 6.11 -6.79 -0.46
CA TYR A 47 6.93 -6.26 -1.55
C TYR A 47 8.03 -7.23 -2.00
N LYS A 48 8.77 -7.85 -1.06
CA LYS A 48 9.86 -8.80 -1.36
C LYS A 48 9.45 -9.97 -2.25
N LYS A 49 8.17 -10.35 -2.20
CA LYS A 49 7.64 -11.49 -2.95
C LYS A 49 7.17 -11.09 -4.34
N MET A 50 6.51 -9.94 -4.47
CA MET A 50 5.91 -9.52 -5.74
C MET A 50 6.87 -8.73 -6.63
N SER A 51 7.85 -8.03 -6.03
CA SER A 51 8.79 -7.21 -6.78
C SER A 51 9.61 -8.02 -7.80
N PRO A 52 10.18 -9.21 -7.49
CA PRO A 52 10.96 -9.97 -8.46
C PRO A 52 10.13 -10.53 -9.62
N ASN A 53 10.55 -10.27 -10.87
CA ASN A 53 9.89 -10.81 -12.08
C ASN A 53 9.75 -12.34 -12.08
N LYS A 54 10.71 -13.06 -11.49
CA LYS A 54 10.69 -14.53 -11.41
C LYS A 54 9.51 -15.10 -10.62
N ASN A 55 8.91 -14.30 -9.73
CA ASN A 55 7.77 -14.70 -8.92
C ASN A 55 6.43 -14.37 -9.57
N ARG A 56 6.43 -13.74 -10.74
CA ARG A 56 5.22 -13.28 -11.43
C ARG A 56 4.80 -14.25 -12.50
N ALA A 57 3.49 -14.34 -12.73
CA ALA A 57 2.93 -15.12 -13.81
C ALA A 57 3.41 -14.59 -15.17
N LEU A 58 3.35 -15.43 -16.20
CA LEU A 58 3.58 -15.00 -17.58
C LEU A 58 2.55 -13.93 -17.98
N GLY A 59 2.99 -12.89 -18.69
CA GLY A 59 2.15 -11.74 -19.06
C GLY A 59 2.05 -10.64 -17.98
N PHE A 60 2.73 -10.80 -16.84
CA PHE A 60 2.65 -9.85 -15.71
C PHE A 60 4.03 -9.41 -15.18
N ARG A 61 5.06 -9.43 -16.03
CA ARG A 61 6.42 -9.02 -15.67
C ARG A 61 6.63 -7.52 -15.88
N ASN A 62 7.73 -7.01 -15.36
CA ASN A 62 8.20 -5.66 -15.68
C ASN A 62 8.89 -5.66 -17.05
N THR A 63 8.13 -5.91 -18.12
CA THR A 63 8.58 -5.84 -19.51
C THR A 63 7.61 -4.94 -20.29
N LYS A 64 8.06 -4.41 -21.43
CA LYS A 64 7.20 -3.55 -22.27
C LYS A 64 5.93 -4.29 -22.73
N ASN A 65 6.06 -5.55 -23.14
CA ASN A 65 4.95 -6.37 -23.64
C ASN A 65 3.90 -6.66 -22.56
N ASP A 66 4.31 -6.71 -21.29
CA ASP A 66 3.43 -7.00 -20.16
C ASP A 66 2.86 -5.71 -19.52
N GLY A 67 3.12 -4.52 -20.08
CA GLY A 67 2.66 -3.24 -19.53
C GLY A 67 3.48 -2.72 -18.35
N LEU A 68 4.75 -3.11 -18.27
CA LEU A 68 5.71 -2.70 -17.24
C LEU A 68 5.14 -2.89 -15.83
N VAL A 69 4.60 -4.07 -15.53
CA VAL A 69 3.99 -4.35 -14.22
C VAL A 69 5.00 -4.11 -13.10
N GLN A 70 4.60 -3.47 -12.00
CA GLN A 70 5.45 -3.13 -10.86
C GLN A 70 4.70 -3.30 -9.54
N ALA A 71 5.43 -3.63 -8.48
CA ALA A 71 4.88 -3.67 -7.13
C ALA A 71 4.90 -2.26 -6.54
N HIS A 72 3.74 -1.74 -6.16
CA HIS A 72 3.57 -0.45 -5.52
C HIS A 72 3.35 -0.64 -4.02
N HIS A 73 4.07 0.10 -3.17
CA HIS A 73 3.79 0.08 -1.72
C HIS A 73 2.45 0.74 -1.40
N ALA A 74 1.70 0.18 -0.46
CA ALA A 74 0.40 0.72 -0.06
C ALA A 74 0.53 2.13 0.54
N ILE A 75 1.52 2.31 1.42
CA ILE A 75 1.96 3.60 1.95
C ILE A 75 3.29 3.91 1.31
N GLN A 76 3.53 5.17 0.93
CA GLN A 76 4.78 5.55 0.27
C GLN A 76 6.01 5.18 1.11
N ASP A 77 6.91 4.42 0.49
CA ASP A 77 8.10 3.83 1.13
C ASP A 77 9.00 4.90 1.79
N GLU A 78 9.26 6.00 1.09
CA GLU A 78 10.14 7.05 1.62
C GLU A 78 9.57 7.73 2.86
N TRP A 79 8.27 8.02 2.87
CA TRP A 79 7.62 8.53 4.07
C TRP A 79 7.69 7.51 5.22
N ALA A 80 7.44 6.23 4.92
CA ALA A 80 7.46 5.18 5.93
C ALA A 80 8.85 4.98 6.55
N LYS A 81 9.92 5.12 5.77
CA LYS A 81 11.30 5.12 6.25
C LYS A 81 11.57 6.28 7.21
N ILE A 82 11.16 7.49 6.83
CA ILE A 82 11.33 8.69 7.66
C ILE A 82 10.52 8.54 8.97
N TRP A 83 9.25 8.18 8.87
CA TRP A 83 8.38 7.93 10.01
C TRP A 83 8.98 6.90 10.98
N ALA A 84 9.52 5.79 10.47
CA ALA A 84 10.12 4.75 11.29
C ALA A 84 11.37 5.24 12.03
N LYS A 85 12.22 6.00 11.33
CA LYS A 85 13.41 6.62 11.93
C LYS A 85 13.04 7.59 13.06
N THR A 86 12.00 8.40 12.89
CA THR A 86 11.60 9.39 13.91
C THR A 86 10.82 8.80 15.07
N SER A 87 10.09 7.71 14.85
CA SER A 87 9.30 7.02 15.88
C SER A 87 10.04 5.89 16.60
N GLY A 88 11.25 5.54 16.17
CA GLY A 88 12.00 4.41 16.74
C GLY A 88 11.44 3.03 16.33
N ASN A 89 10.65 2.97 15.27
CA ASN A 89 10.00 1.75 14.78
C ASN A 89 10.87 1.02 13.75
N ASN A 90 10.73 -0.31 13.67
CA ASN A 90 11.53 -1.15 12.77
C ASN A 90 10.83 -1.42 11.43
N TYR A 91 10.65 -0.37 10.62
CA TYR A 91 10.09 -0.51 9.27
C TYR A 91 11.06 -1.19 8.30
N SER A 92 10.55 -2.13 7.51
CA SER A 92 11.25 -2.72 6.38
C SER A 92 10.41 -2.63 5.09
N SER A 93 10.92 -1.90 4.09
CA SER A 93 10.34 -1.84 2.73
C SER A 93 10.04 -3.22 2.16
N ARG A 94 10.94 -4.18 2.39
CA ARG A 94 10.80 -5.57 1.90
C ARG A 94 9.57 -6.30 2.46
N GLN A 95 9.13 -5.95 3.66
CA GLN A 95 8.00 -6.58 4.35
C GLN A 95 6.75 -5.70 4.29
N ALA A 96 6.86 -4.47 3.80
CA ALA A 96 5.72 -3.59 3.64
C ALA A 96 4.73 -4.20 2.62
N PRO A 97 3.42 -4.19 2.92
CA PRO A 97 2.40 -4.61 1.98
C PRO A 97 2.40 -3.77 0.71
N SER A 98 2.21 -4.45 -0.41
CA SER A 98 2.20 -3.86 -1.74
C SER A 98 1.02 -4.40 -2.55
N ILE A 99 0.79 -3.77 -3.68
CA ILE A 99 -0.13 -4.18 -4.73
C ILE A 99 0.64 -4.25 -6.05
N LEU A 100 0.35 -5.23 -6.90
CA LEU A 100 0.97 -5.33 -8.22
C LEU A 100 0.13 -4.57 -9.26
N LEU A 101 0.72 -3.63 -10.01
CA LEU A 101 0.00 -2.71 -10.90
C LEU A 101 0.75 -2.53 -12.23
N LYS A 102 0.03 -2.26 -13.33
CA LYS A 102 0.64 -1.85 -14.60
C LYS A 102 1.21 -0.42 -14.49
N SER A 103 2.30 -0.15 -15.20
CA SER A 103 3.05 1.12 -15.08
C SER A 103 3.27 1.87 -16.38
N THR A 104 2.65 1.49 -17.49
CA THR A 104 2.63 2.35 -18.68
C THR A 104 1.88 3.66 -18.40
N SER A 105 2.09 4.67 -19.25
CA SER A 105 1.43 5.98 -19.06
C SER A 105 -0.09 5.82 -19.02
N GLY A 106 -0.73 6.45 -18.04
CA GLY A 106 -2.18 6.34 -17.81
C GLY A 106 -2.61 5.09 -17.02
N GLU A 107 -1.70 4.18 -16.67
CA GLU A 107 -2.01 3.02 -15.83
C GLU A 107 -1.89 3.34 -14.33
N PRO A 108 -2.52 2.54 -13.45
CA PRO A 108 -2.62 2.85 -12.03
C PRO A 108 -1.28 3.13 -11.33
N HIS A 109 -0.23 2.34 -11.59
CA HIS A 109 1.07 2.58 -10.94
C HIS A 109 1.65 3.96 -11.30
N ALA A 110 1.54 4.35 -12.57
CA ALA A 110 2.06 5.61 -13.08
C ALA A 110 1.26 6.80 -12.51
N ILE A 111 -0.07 6.66 -12.44
CA ILE A 111 -0.95 7.69 -11.86
C ILE A 111 -0.66 7.87 -10.37
N ILE A 112 -0.62 6.79 -9.57
CA ILE A 112 -0.33 6.88 -8.13
C ILE A 112 1.05 7.52 -7.91
N SER A 113 2.07 7.08 -8.67
CA SER A 113 3.41 7.67 -8.60
C SER A 113 3.42 9.17 -8.92
N ALA A 114 2.59 9.62 -9.87
CA ALA A 114 2.45 11.04 -10.20
C ALA A 114 1.77 11.82 -9.06
N LEU A 115 0.68 11.30 -8.50
CA LEU A 115 -0.04 11.89 -7.38
C LEU A 115 0.86 12.02 -6.14
N GLN A 116 1.59 10.95 -5.78
CA GLN A 116 2.54 10.96 -4.66
C GLN A 116 3.64 12.00 -4.87
N ARG A 117 4.23 12.08 -6.06
CA ARG A 117 5.27 13.09 -6.36
C ARG A 117 4.73 14.51 -6.25
N ALA A 118 3.53 14.75 -6.78
CA ALA A 118 2.88 16.06 -6.69
C ALA A 118 2.64 16.44 -5.23
N ARG A 119 2.10 15.52 -4.43
CA ARG A 119 1.88 15.70 -3.00
C ARG A 119 3.16 16.00 -2.24
N ARG A 120 4.25 15.25 -2.48
CA ARG A 120 5.54 15.49 -1.81
C ARG A 120 6.18 16.81 -2.16
N ARG A 121 6.00 17.32 -3.39
CA ARG A 121 6.45 18.67 -3.74
C ARG A 121 5.72 19.75 -2.95
N ASN A 122 4.45 19.54 -2.64
CA ASN A 122 3.61 20.53 -1.99
C ASN A 122 3.65 20.44 -0.45
N GLU A 123 3.73 19.23 0.10
CA GLU A 123 3.52 18.96 1.53
C GLU A 123 4.75 18.36 2.22
N GLY A 124 5.75 17.93 1.46
CA GLY A 124 6.91 17.21 1.99
C GLY A 124 6.55 15.88 2.66
N PHE A 125 7.33 15.50 3.67
CA PHE A 125 7.23 14.20 4.36
C PHE A 125 6.76 14.30 5.81
N SER A 126 6.51 15.52 6.33
CA SER A 126 6.14 15.76 7.73
C SER A 126 4.63 15.60 7.99
N THR A 127 4.06 14.53 7.46
CA THR A 127 2.65 14.15 7.63
C THR A 127 2.52 12.99 8.61
N ASN A 128 1.35 12.82 9.21
CA ASN A 128 1.10 11.71 10.13
C ASN A 128 0.56 10.46 9.41
N ILE A 129 0.61 9.33 10.09
CA ILE A 129 0.23 8.03 9.53
C ILE A 129 -1.24 7.99 9.06
N ILE A 130 -2.17 8.60 9.79
CA ILE A 130 -3.59 8.59 9.41
C ILE A 130 -3.80 9.36 8.11
N TYR A 131 -3.10 10.50 7.96
CA TYR A 131 -3.09 11.25 6.72
C TYR A 131 -2.61 10.40 5.54
N GLU A 132 -1.49 9.68 5.71
CA GLU A 132 -0.92 8.83 4.67
C GLU A 132 -1.84 7.67 4.28
N PHE A 133 -2.56 7.08 5.24
CA PHE A 133 -3.54 6.03 4.95
C PHE A 133 -4.71 6.57 4.13
N ASN A 134 -5.27 7.72 4.52
CA ASN A 134 -6.40 8.32 3.81
C ASN A 134 -6.02 8.75 2.40
N ILE A 135 -4.86 9.40 2.26
CA ILE A 135 -4.43 9.91 0.96
C ILE A 135 -4.02 8.78 0.03
N SER A 136 -3.30 7.75 0.51
CA SER A 136 -2.91 6.62 -0.34
C SER A 136 -4.12 5.83 -0.82
N TYR A 137 -5.14 5.66 0.03
CA TYR A 137 -6.41 5.06 -0.38
C TYR A 137 -7.10 5.90 -1.46
N LYS A 138 -7.20 7.22 -1.27
CA LYS A 138 -7.78 8.13 -2.27
C LYS A 138 -7.02 8.07 -3.60
N GLU A 139 -5.69 8.13 -3.56
CA GLU A 139 -4.82 8.07 -4.75
C GLU A 139 -4.99 6.76 -5.52
N MET A 140 -5.18 5.63 -4.84
CA MET A 140 -5.49 4.35 -5.50
C MET A 140 -6.85 4.37 -6.21
N ILE A 141 -7.90 4.91 -5.57
CA ILE A 141 -9.23 5.01 -6.19
C ILE A 141 -9.20 5.98 -7.38
N GLU A 142 -8.51 7.11 -7.26
CA GLU A 142 -8.33 8.08 -8.34
C GLU A 142 -7.55 7.49 -9.53
N ALA A 143 -6.61 6.58 -9.25
CA ALA A 143 -5.87 5.83 -10.25
C ALA A 143 -6.64 4.65 -10.86
N GLY A 144 -7.89 4.41 -10.44
CA GLY A 144 -8.75 3.37 -11.00
C GLY A 144 -8.50 1.96 -10.45
N VAL A 145 -7.81 1.81 -9.31
CA VAL A 145 -7.67 0.51 -8.65
C VAL A 145 -9.03 0.05 -8.13
N ASP A 146 -9.38 -1.24 -8.32
CA ASP A 146 -10.64 -1.79 -7.81
C ASP A 146 -10.81 -1.53 -6.31
N LEU A 147 -12.02 -1.12 -5.92
CA LEU A 147 -12.37 -0.74 -4.56
C LEU A 147 -12.08 -1.85 -3.54
N LYS A 148 -12.37 -3.12 -3.88
CA LYS A 148 -12.13 -4.25 -2.97
C LYS A 148 -10.63 -4.50 -2.81
N VAL A 149 -9.86 -4.34 -3.89
CA VAL A 149 -8.40 -4.50 -3.87
C VAL A 149 -7.72 -3.37 -3.09
N ALA A 150 -8.12 -2.12 -3.32
CA ALA A 150 -7.66 -0.96 -2.56
C ALA A 150 -7.92 -1.13 -1.05
N LYS A 151 -9.14 -1.55 -0.68
CA LYS A 151 -9.46 -1.88 0.72
C LYS A 151 -8.60 -3.01 1.28
N LYS A 152 -8.35 -4.06 0.48
CA LYS A 152 -7.52 -5.20 0.88
C LYS A 152 -6.09 -4.77 1.17
N VAL A 153 -5.43 -4.03 0.26
CA VAL A 153 -4.04 -3.59 0.46
C VAL A 153 -3.91 -2.60 1.62
N MET A 154 -4.86 -1.68 1.79
CA MET A 154 -4.86 -0.77 2.95
C MET A 154 -5.04 -1.51 4.26
N ARG A 155 -5.89 -2.54 4.30
CA ARG A 155 -6.02 -3.37 5.50
C ARG A 155 -4.72 -4.11 5.81
N GLU A 156 -4.06 -4.72 4.83
CA GLU A 156 -2.78 -5.38 5.08
C GLU A 156 -1.71 -4.37 5.55
N ALA A 157 -1.67 -3.18 4.95
CA ALA A 157 -0.80 -2.10 5.40
C ALA A 157 -1.09 -1.68 6.84
N TYR A 158 -2.38 -1.52 7.18
CA TYR A 158 -2.79 -1.15 8.53
C TYR A 158 -2.26 -2.13 9.56
N ARG A 159 -2.48 -3.43 9.32
CA ARG A 159 -1.93 -4.50 10.16
C ARG A 159 -0.45 -4.29 10.32
N TYR A 160 0.28 -4.17 9.21
CA TYR A 160 1.73 -4.00 9.22
C TYR A 160 2.21 -2.84 10.07
N PHE A 161 1.67 -1.64 9.88
CA PHE A 161 2.06 -0.48 10.68
C PHE A 161 1.59 -0.54 12.13
N ASP A 162 0.42 -1.13 12.41
CA ASP A 162 -0.07 -1.37 13.77
C ASP A 162 0.83 -2.32 14.55
N GLY A 163 1.28 -3.40 13.91
CA GLY A 163 2.27 -4.33 14.47
C GLY A 163 3.64 -3.69 14.73
N LEU A 164 3.94 -2.56 14.09
CA LEU A 164 5.11 -1.73 14.38
C LEU A 164 4.83 -0.67 15.46
N GLY A 165 3.61 -0.57 16.01
CA GLY A 165 3.23 0.43 16.99
C GLY A 165 2.83 1.78 16.40
N GLY A 166 2.48 1.84 15.10
CA GLY A 166 2.22 3.11 14.42
C GLY A 166 0.88 3.78 14.74
N PHE A 167 -0.03 3.11 15.43
CA PHE A 167 -1.33 3.66 15.83
C PHE A 167 -1.52 3.73 17.35
N LYS A 168 -0.44 3.57 18.11
CA LYS A 168 -0.42 3.72 19.57
C LYS A 168 -0.24 5.18 19.99
#